data_AF-A0A210QWL1-F1
#
_entry.id   AF-A0A210QWL1-F1
#
_cell.length_a   1.000
_cell.length_b   1.000
_cell.length_c   1.000
_cell.angle_alpha   90.00
_cell.angle_beta   90.00
_cell.angle_gamma   90.00
#
_symmetry.space_group_name_H-M   'P 1'
#
loop_
_entity.id
_entity.type
_entity.pdbx_description
1 polymer ?
#
loop_
_entity_poly.entity_id
_entity_poly.type
_entity_poly.pdbx_seq_one_letter_code
_entity_poly.pdbx_strand_id
1 'polypeptide(L)'
;MFRIASYSSADGHPLSLESERRKAMSLVFAVERELETFYNKWLKTANDDHVDEWVTYLTAVKGKIGVKQWSSYKEFAFHMEKVKEQSIANANKKIYLELKRVVNRAKAFDAMIVQSRRRLQSALHDHVRKYCLSFCQETACKDILAAQEYENHIGVWTEKVLDGIALLENRFRDYHEFALSNFEEYIQRYGTLLHLMSEVIEVFPKITAPIKDWVTADEAYPRKLLDESNKYLQQKLDITENIRRRHMNSEERKGKVKRSGFNSKLINGKLQHVLTERRVCRKQELAYSDTLGFINDEIEMQKEDLIETLDKLHHKDTTTQKAVDMIMENAESIRQEIKQLEKRAKMITKKMMDIKKGRYEVQKEVHKLKKVYEGSIKVTSRMYDAFDKDERDTRELEEAQRKLIVKVKAAKKIRDVKMNAMTVKMVHAHGYMPGLLQDIDSGGQSFRPQSLDSPKTSIQSFDKWQRLSYRASNKSLDRARESLEKQTMTDNMRRMIIVT
;
A
#
# COMPACT_ATOMS: atom_id res chain seq x y z
N MET A 1 -10.29 36.94 32.46
CA MET A 1 -11.63 37.09 31.84
C MET A 1 -11.45 37.13 30.33
N PHE A 2 -11.48 35.99 29.64
CA PHE A 2 -11.34 35.96 28.18
C PHE A 2 -12.72 36.16 27.57
N ARG A 3 -12.94 37.28 26.86
CA ARG A 3 -14.14 37.47 26.03
C ARG A 3 -14.13 36.40 24.96
N ILE A 4 -15.06 35.45 25.06
CA ILE A 4 -15.39 34.52 23.97
C ILE A 4 -16.08 35.37 22.91
N ALA A 5 -15.34 35.81 21.90
CA ALA A 5 -15.94 36.40 20.71
C ALA A 5 -16.87 35.35 20.09
N SER A 6 -18.13 35.71 19.83
CA SER A 6 -19.08 34.84 19.15
C SER A 6 -18.63 34.66 17.69
N TYR A 7 -17.93 33.56 17.40
CA TYR A 7 -17.55 33.15 16.05
C TYR A 7 -18.73 32.47 15.32
N SER A 8 -19.88 33.13 15.30
CA SER A 8 -21.04 32.78 14.49
C SER A 8 -21.22 33.86 13.44
N SER A 9 -21.41 33.50 12.17
CA SER A 9 -21.85 34.47 11.17
C SER A 9 -23.20 35.09 11.60
N ALA A 10 -23.58 36.23 11.01
CA ALA A 10 -24.90 36.84 11.22
C ALA A 10 -26.06 35.86 10.95
N ASP A 11 -25.81 34.81 10.16
CA ASP A 11 -26.76 33.76 9.79
C ASP A 11 -26.66 32.48 10.66
N GLY A 12 -25.84 32.48 11.71
CA GLY A 12 -25.68 31.33 12.62
C GLY A 12 -24.85 30.16 12.07
N HIS A 13 -24.23 30.31 10.90
CA HIS A 13 -23.41 29.25 10.29
C HIS A 13 -21.93 29.31 10.75
N PRO A 14 -21.26 28.15 10.84
CA PRO A 14 -19.83 28.06 11.14
C PRO A 14 -19.00 28.67 10.01
N LEU A 15 -18.00 29.48 10.38
CA LEU A 15 -17.13 30.19 9.44
C LEU A 15 -16.01 29.28 8.90
N SER A 16 -15.54 28.33 9.70
CA SER A 16 -14.45 27.40 9.35
C SER A 16 -14.42 26.18 10.27
N LEU A 17 -13.76 25.09 9.87
CA LEU A 17 -13.50 23.95 10.76
C LEU A 17 -12.70 24.37 12.01
N GLU A 18 -11.75 25.28 11.83
CA GLU A 18 -10.93 25.80 12.92
C GLU A 18 -11.79 26.49 13.99
N SER A 19 -12.80 27.25 13.60
CA SER A 19 -13.74 27.85 14.55
C SER A 19 -14.52 26.81 15.36
N GLU A 20 -14.89 25.68 14.73
CA GLU A 20 -15.61 24.59 15.40
C GLU A 20 -14.70 23.79 16.34
N ARG A 21 -13.44 23.53 15.95
CA ARG A 21 -12.42 22.91 16.82
C ARG A 21 -12.17 23.75 18.07
N ARG A 22 -12.03 25.07 17.92
CA ARG A 22 -11.84 25.99 19.04
C ARG A 22 -13.04 26.01 19.98
N LYS A 23 -14.27 25.95 19.46
CA LYS A 23 -15.48 25.84 20.29
C LYS A 23 -15.46 24.54 21.10
N ALA A 24 -15.16 23.41 20.47
CA ALA A 24 -15.01 22.13 21.17
C ALA A 24 -13.96 22.20 22.30
N MET A 25 -12.75 22.67 21.99
CA MET A 25 -11.67 22.80 22.97
C MET A 25 -12.03 23.77 24.10
N SER A 26 -12.67 24.90 23.78
CA SER A 26 -13.09 25.87 24.79
C SER A 26 -14.12 25.27 25.76
N LEU A 27 -15.05 24.45 25.28
CA LEU A 27 -16.01 23.75 26.13
C LEU A 27 -15.31 22.75 27.04
N VAL A 28 -14.39 21.96 26.49
CA VAL A 28 -13.60 20.98 27.25
C VAL A 28 -12.76 21.64 28.33
N PHE A 29 -12.00 22.69 28.01
CA PHE A 29 -11.20 23.42 29.01
C PHE A 29 -12.06 24.11 30.06
N ALA A 30 -13.27 24.55 29.69
CA ALA A 30 -14.19 25.13 30.65
C ALA A 30 -14.69 24.08 31.67
N VAL A 31 -14.89 22.83 31.24
CA VAL A 31 -15.18 21.70 32.14
C VAL A 31 -14.00 21.41 33.06
N GLU A 32 -12.79 21.28 32.52
CA GLU A 32 -11.59 20.99 33.33
C GLU A 32 -11.37 22.06 34.42
N ARG A 33 -11.53 23.34 34.07
CA ARG A 33 -11.42 24.44 35.03
C ARG A 33 -12.52 24.41 36.10
N GLU A 34 -13.75 24.05 35.74
CA GLU A 34 -14.86 23.94 36.70
C GLU A 34 -14.63 22.81 37.70
N LEU A 35 -14.15 21.67 37.23
CA LEU A 35 -13.80 20.52 38.07
C LEU A 35 -12.67 20.88 39.05
N GLU A 36 -11.61 21.51 38.54
CA GLU A 36 -10.48 21.96 39.37
C GLU A 36 -10.94 23.00 40.40
N THR A 37 -11.76 23.97 39.99
CA THR A 37 -12.31 24.99 40.89
C THR A 37 -13.16 24.35 41.99
N PHE A 38 -14.00 23.38 41.63
CA PHE A 38 -14.82 22.67 42.60
C PHE A 38 -13.95 21.85 43.56
N TYR A 39 -13.01 21.06 43.04
CA TYR A 39 -12.12 20.24 43.86
C TYR A 39 -11.36 21.09 44.88
N ASN A 40 -10.71 22.16 44.43
CA ASN A 40 -9.91 23.04 45.28
C ASN A 40 -10.76 23.78 46.33
N LYS A 41 -11.96 24.23 45.95
CA LYS A 41 -12.83 25.00 46.84
C LYS A 41 -13.60 24.13 47.82
N TRP A 42 -14.04 22.95 47.38
CA TRP A 42 -15.04 22.18 48.10
C TRP A 42 -14.54 20.83 48.61
N LEU A 43 -13.65 20.12 47.91
CA LEU A 43 -13.22 18.77 48.30
C LEU A 43 -11.87 18.74 49.03
N LYS A 44 -10.90 19.54 48.60
CA LYS A 44 -9.51 19.51 49.12
C LYS A 44 -9.40 19.65 50.64
N THR A 45 -10.31 20.41 51.24
CA THR A 45 -10.35 20.67 52.69
C THR A 45 -11.62 20.11 53.34
N ALA A 46 -12.29 19.17 52.68
CA ALA A 46 -13.47 18.52 53.25
C ALA A 46 -13.04 17.42 54.22
N ASN A 47 -13.61 17.43 55.42
CA ASN A 47 -13.52 16.35 56.40
C ASN A 47 -14.92 16.03 56.93
N ASP A 48 -15.04 14.89 57.59
CA ASP A 48 -16.24 14.34 58.21
C ASP A 48 -16.07 14.10 59.72
N ASP A 49 -15.03 14.68 60.33
CA ASP A 49 -14.67 14.51 61.75
C ASP A 49 -15.78 14.93 62.74
N HIS A 50 -16.77 15.72 62.30
CA HIS A 50 -17.84 16.28 63.13
C HIS A 50 -19.23 15.70 62.82
N VAL A 51 -19.33 14.56 62.15
CA VAL A 51 -20.62 13.95 61.74
C VAL A 51 -21.58 13.76 62.92
N ASP A 52 -21.12 13.27 64.08
CA ASP A 52 -21.99 13.03 65.25
C ASP A 52 -22.55 14.34 65.83
N GLU A 53 -21.74 15.39 65.87
CA GLU A 53 -22.15 16.74 66.30
C GLU A 53 -23.18 17.33 65.32
N TRP A 54 -23.00 17.10 64.02
CA TRP A 54 -23.91 17.53 62.97
C TRP A 54 -25.27 16.83 63.06
N VAL A 55 -25.28 15.51 63.28
CA VAL A 55 -26.52 14.73 63.46
C VAL A 55 -27.28 15.20 64.70
N THR A 56 -26.58 15.36 65.82
CA THR A 56 -27.17 15.85 67.08
C THR A 56 -27.81 17.22 66.90
N TYR A 57 -27.13 18.12 66.20
CA TYR A 57 -27.66 19.44 65.85
C TYR A 57 -28.89 19.34 64.94
N LEU A 58 -28.87 18.48 63.91
CA LEU A 58 -30.01 18.27 63.01
C LEU A 58 -31.25 17.78 63.75
N THR A 59 -31.11 16.84 64.70
CA THR A 59 -32.22 16.33 65.51
C THR A 59 -32.80 17.42 66.43
N ALA A 60 -31.94 18.24 67.04
CA ALA A 60 -32.39 19.36 67.88
C ALA A 60 -33.18 20.41 67.09
N VAL A 61 -32.71 20.74 65.87
CA VAL A 61 -33.37 21.68 64.97
C VAL A 61 -34.69 21.12 64.43
N LYS A 62 -34.71 19.83 64.06
CA LYS A 62 -35.92 19.11 63.62
C LYS A 62 -37.04 19.19 64.66
N GLY A 63 -36.72 18.96 65.94
CA GLY A 63 -37.67 19.08 67.05
C GLY A 63 -38.23 20.50 67.24
N LYS A 64 -37.42 21.54 67.00
CA LYS A 64 -37.87 22.94 67.12
C LYS A 64 -38.67 23.46 65.93
N ILE A 65 -38.40 22.97 64.72
CA ILE A 65 -39.14 23.39 63.51
C ILE A 65 -40.43 22.57 63.33
N GLY A 66 -40.55 21.43 64.02
CA GLY A 66 -41.72 20.55 63.93
C GLY A 66 -41.72 19.68 62.65
N VAL A 67 -40.54 19.44 62.08
CA VAL A 67 -40.37 18.59 60.90
C VAL A 67 -40.23 17.13 61.34
N LYS A 68 -40.97 16.20 60.71
CA LYS A 68 -40.89 14.78 61.06
C LYS A 68 -39.60 14.11 60.58
N GLN A 69 -39.07 14.53 59.43
CA GLN A 69 -37.80 14.08 58.85
C GLN A 69 -37.34 15.07 57.77
N TRP A 70 -36.03 15.21 57.58
CA TRP A 70 -35.48 15.99 56.48
C TRP A 70 -35.41 15.11 55.23
N SER A 71 -36.36 15.23 54.30
CA SER A 71 -36.40 14.43 53.07
C SER A 71 -35.16 14.59 52.19
N SER A 72 -34.46 15.73 52.25
CA SER A 72 -33.20 15.97 51.52
C SER A 72 -32.43 17.16 52.07
N TYR A 73 -31.17 17.33 51.62
CA TYR A 73 -30.39 18.53 51.90
C TYR A 73 -31.05 19.81 51.35
N LYS A 74 -31.88 19.70 50.30
CA LYS A 74 -32.59 20.84 49.69
C LYS A 74 -33.70 21.36 50.60
N GLU A 75 -34.42 20.45 51.26
CA GLU A 75 -35.43 20.80 52.25
C GLU A 75 -34.79 21.48 53.46
N PHE A 76 -33.71 20.90 54.00
CA PHE A 76 -32.96 21.55 55.08
C PHE A 76 -32.47 22.95 54.67
N ALA A 77 -31.98 23.09 53.42
CA ALA A 77 -31.57 24.39 52.89
C ALA A 77 -32.70 25.43 52.82
N PHE A 78 -33.93 25.01 52.54
CA PHE A 78 -35.11 25.87 52.53
C PHE A 78 -35.46 26.36 53.94
N HIS A 79 -35.28 25.51 54.95
CA HIS A 79 -35.55 25.85 56.34
C HIS A 79 -34.39 26.57 57.04
N MET A 80 -33.20 26.68 56.45
CA MET A 80 -32.01 27.28 57.07
C MET A 80 -32.18 28.72 57.56
N GLU A 81 -33.04 29.54 56.94
CA GLU A 81 -33.31 30.90 57.43
C GLU A 81 -34.15 30.88 58.71
N LYS A 82 -35.13 29.97 58.81
CA LYS A 82 -35.87 29.74 60.07
C LYS A 82 -34.98 29.16 61.17
N VAL A 83 -33.99 28.34 60.81
CA VAL A 83 -32.97 27.81 61.73
C VAL A 83 -32.12 28.95 62.31
N LYS A 84 -31.72 29.90 61.46
CA LYS A 84 -30.86 31.05 61.84
C LYS A 84 -31.50 31.95 62.88
N GLU A 85 -32.83 32.11 62.83
CA GLU A 85 -33.61 32.93 63.77
C GLU A 85 -33.80 32.24 65.13
N GLN A 86 -33.54 30.93 65.26
CA GLN A 86 -33.69 30.20 66.51
C GLN A 86 -32.44 30.30 67.40
N SER A 87 -32.64 30.39 68.72
CA SER A 87 -31.57 30.47 69.73
C SER A 87 -30.51 29.34 69.66
N ILE A 88 -30.85 28.19 69.06
CA ILE A 88 -29.92 27.06 68.85
C ILE A 88 -28.79 27.40 67.87
N ALA A 89 -29.10 28.12 66.79
CA ALA A 89 -28.09 28.47 65.78
C ALA A 89 -27.05 29.45 66.33
N ASN A 90 -27.44 30.32 67.28
CA ASN A 90 -26.51 31.22 67.95
C ASN A 90 -25.63 30.50 68.98
N ALA A 91 -26.18 29.49 69.68
CA ALA A 91 -25.41 28.66 70.62
C ALA A 91 -24.40 27.74 69.91
N ASN A 92 -24.77 27.18 68.76
CA ASN A 92 -23.95 26.22 67.99
C ASN A 92 -23.57 26.77 66.60
N LYS A 93 -23.11 28.03 66.57
CA LYS A 93 -22.82 28.78 65.33
C LYS A 93 -21.80 28.08 64.42
N LYS A 94 -20.79 27.41 64.98
CA LYS A 94 -19.76 26.68 64.22
C LYS A 94 -20.37 25.51 63.43
N ILE A 95 -21.13 24.65 64.10
CA ILE A 95 -21.83 23.50 63.50
C ILE A 95 -22.85 23.96 62.44
N TYR A 96 -23.59 25.04 62.72
CA TYR A 96 -24.50 25.64 61.73
C TYR A 96 -23.77 26.06 60.45
N LEU A 97 -22.62 26.73 60.57
CA LEU A 97 -21.82 27.16 59.42
C LEU A 97 -21.22 25.98 58.64
N GLU A 98 -20.83 24.90 59.32
CA GLU A 98 -20.33 23.67 58.70
C GLU A 98 -21.44 22.95 57.92
N LEU A 99 -22.61 22.73 58.52
CA LEU A 99 -23.78 22.17 57.83
C LEU A 99 -24.22 23.04 56.64
N LYS A 100 -24.16 24.36 56.77
CA LYS A 100 -24.39 25.28 55.63
C LYS A 100 -23.36 25.07 54.52
N ARG A 101 -22.08 24.82 54.85
CA ARG A 101 -21.05 24.46 53.86
C ARG A 101 -21.33 23.11 53.21
N VAL A 102 -21.78 22.10 53.96
CA VAL A 102 -22.18 20.79 53.43
C VAL A 102 -23.30 20.95 52.39
N VAL A 103 -24.36 21.68 52.72
CA VAL A 103 -25.46 21.99 51.80
C VAL A 103 -24.97 22.71 50.55
N ASN A 104 -24.12 23.73 50.71
CA ASN A 104 -23.60 24.48 49.57
C ASN A 104 -22.68 23.64 48.68
N ARG A 105 -21.90 22.72 49.25
CA ARG A 105 -21.09 21.75 48.52
C ARG A 105 -21.97 20.84 47.66
N ALA A 106 -23.01 20.24 48.24
CA ALA A 106 -23.94 19.38 47.51
C ALA A 106 -24.62 20.12 46.34
N LYS A 107 -25.13 21.34 46.59
CA LYS A 107 -25.70 22.20 45.54
C LYS A 107 -24.70 22.52 44.43
N ALA A 108 -23.47 22.87 44.80
CA ALA A 108 -22.43 23.21 43.84
C ALA A 108 -22.01 21.99 43.01
N PHE A 109 -21.96 20.79 43.62
CA PHE A 109 -21.63 19.56 42.92
C PHE A 109 -22.69 19.21 41.87
N ASP A 110 -23.97 19.15 42.27
CA ASP A 110 -25.07 18.83 41.36
C ASP A 110 -25.12 19.82 40.17
N ALA A 111 -24.95 21.12 40.45
CA ALA A 111 -24.93 22.15 39.41
C ALA A 111 -23.74 21.99 38.45
N MET A 112 -22.53 21.75 38.99
CA MET A 112 -21.31 21.55 38.21
C MET A 112 -21.44 20.33 37.30
N ILE A 113 -21.95 19.19 37.80
CA ILE A 113 -22.08 17.97 37.00
C ILE A 113 -23.05 18.17 35.84
N VAL A 114 -24.22 18.76 36.09
CA VAL A 114 -25.21 19.03 35.04
C VAL A 114 -24.62 19.95 33.96
N GLN A 115 -23.94 21.02 34.38
CA GLN A 115 -23.30 21.96 33.45
C GLN A 115 -22.17 21.31 32.66
N SER A 116 -21.32 20.51 33.32
CA SER A 116 -20.18 19.83 32.71
C SER A 116 -20.63 18.78 31.70
N ARG A 117 -21.64 17.97 32.03
CA ARG A 117 -22.25 16.99 31.10
C ARG A 117 -22.81 17.68 29.86
N ARG A 118 -23.56 18.78 30.03
CA ARG A 118 -24.12 19.54 28.91
C ARG A 118 -23.03 20.08 27.98
N ARG A 119 -21.93 20.60 28.54
CA ARG A 119 -20.80 21.11 27.74
C ARG A 119 -20.05 19.99 27.03
N LEU A 120 -19.82 18.84 27.68
CA LEU A 120 -19.21 17.69 27.05
C LEU A 120 -20.06 17.13 25.91
N GLN A 121 -21.38 17.03 26.12
CA GLN A 121 -22.31 16.61 25.07
C GLN A 121 -22.27 17.57 23.88
N SER A 122 -22.27 18.89 24.12
CA SER A 122 -22.17 19.87 23.06
C SER A 122 -20.82 19.81 22.34
N ALA A 123 -19.70 19.70 23.08
CA ALA A 123 -18.38 19.52 22.49
C ALA A 123 -18.32 18.26 21.60
N LEU A 124 -18.87 17.14 22.07
CA LEU A 124 -18.84 15.88 21.34
C LEU A 124 -19.80 15.85 20.15
N HIS A 125 -21.07 16.17 20.34
CA HIS A 125 -22.12 15.99 19.33
C HIS A 125 -22.21 17.16 18.36
N ASP A 126 -22.17 18.39 18.87
CA ASP A 126 -22.39 19.57 18.04
C ASP A 126 -21.12 19.95 17.25
N HIS A 127 -19.94 19.66 17.83
CA HIS A 127 -18.66 20.06 17.24
C HIS A 127 -17.81 18.88 16.74
N VAL A 128 -17.39 17.97 17.62
CA VAL A 128 -16.39 16.93 17.27
C VAL A 128 -16.94 15.91 16.28
N ARG A 129 -18.02 15.20 16.62
CA ARG A 129 -18.63 14.18 15.75
C ARG A 129 -19.13 14.77 14.44
N LYS A 130 -19.58 16.02 14.46
CA LYS A 130 -20.13 16.70 13.29
C LYS A 130 -19.04 17.17 12.32
N TYR A 131 -17.90 17.68 12.81
CA TYR A 131 -16.90 18.35 11.97
C TYR A 131 -15.53 17.65 11.89
N CYS A 132 -15.16 16.84 12.87
CA CYS A 132 -13.93 16.05 12.88
C CYS A 132 -14.11 14.73 12.11
N LEU A 133 -14.60 14.85 10.88
CA LEU A 133 -14.97 13.74 10.01
C LEU A 133 -13.77 13.13 9.31
N SER A 134 -13.82 11.82 9.13
CA SER A 134 -12.98 11.09 8.20
C SER A 134 -13.58 11.08 6.81
N PHE A 135 -12.71 11.23 5.82
CA PHE A 135 -13.04 11.21 4.40
C PHE A 135 -12.53 9.91 3.76
N CYS A 136 -12.67 8.80 4.51
CA CYS A 136 -12.17 7.49 4.07
C CYS A 136 -12.87 7.02 2.78
N GLN A 137 -14.11 7.45 2.53
CA GLN A 137 -14.83 7.10 1.31
C GLN A 137 -14.26 7.80 0.06
N GLU A 138 -13.72 9.01 0.24
CA GLU A 138 -13.03 9.79 -0.78
C GLU A 138 -11.70 9.16 -1.18
N THR A 139 -11.15 8.27 -0.34
CA THR A 139 -9.99 7.46 -0.69
C THR A 139 -10.30 6.48 -1.82
N ALA A 140 -11.57 6.15 -2.12
CA ALA A 140 -11.97 5.17 -3.15
C ALA A 140 -11.21 3.82 -3.03
N CYS A 141 -11.10 3.31 -1.79
CA CYS A 141 -10.35 2.10 -1.43
C CYS A 141 -8.86 2.18 -1.81
N LYS A 142 -8.28 3.37 -1.93
CA LYS A 142 -6.85 3.56 -2.13
C LYS A 142 -6.15 3.51 -0.79
N ASP A 143 -4.98 2.89 -0.82
CA ASP A 143 -4.11 2.73 0.32
C ASP A 143 -3.38 4.05 0.62
N ILE A 144 -4.01 4.92 1.40
CA ILE A 144 -3.49 6.21 1.86
C ILE A 144 -3.36 6.11 3.38
N LEU A 145 -2.12 6.12 3.86
CA LEU A 145 -1.79 5.80 5.25
C LEU A 145 -2.36 6.85 6.20
N ALA A 146 -2.23 8.14 5.90
CA ALA A 146 -2.75 9.18 6.79
C ALA A 146 -4.28 9.06 6.96
N ALA A 147 -5.00 8.68 5.91
CA ALA A 147 -6.45 8.49 5.97
C ALA A 147 -6.83 7.27 6.82
N GLN A 148 -6.13 6.15 6.65
CA GLN A 148 -6.34 4.93 7.43
C GLN A 148 -6.01 5.13 8.92
N GLU A 149 -4.88 5.75 9.23
CA GLU A 149 -4.49 6.08 10.61
C GLU A 149 -5.54 6.97 11.27
N TYR A 150 -6.01 7.99 10.55
CA TYR A 150 -7.00 8.91 11.09
C TYR A 150 -8.35 8.22 11.38
N GLU A 151 -8.81 7.35 10.47
CA GLU A 151 -10.01 6.53 10.67
C GLU A 151 -9.89 5.62 11.90
N ASN A 152 -8.75 4.94 12.03
CA ASN A 152 -8.50 4.05 13.17
C ASN A 152 -8.52 4.82 14.49
N HIS A 153 -7.89 5.99 14.54
CA HIS A 153 -7.89 6.81 15.75
C HIS A 153 -9.28 7.33 16.12
N ILE A 154 -10.09 7.75 15.14
CA ILE A 154 -11.50 8.16 15.39
C ILE A 154 -12.28 7.05 16.08
N GLY A 155 -12.13 5.80 15.61
CA GLY A 155 -12.76 4.64 16.25
C GLY A 155 -12.35 4.50 17.71
N VAL A 156 -11.05 4.53 17.99
CA VAL A 156 -10.50 4.39 19.35
C VAL A 156 -10.93 5.53 20.28
N TRP A 157 -10.91 6.78 19.83
CA TRP A 157 -11.35 7.91 20.66
C TRP A 157 -12.85 7.85 20.93
N THR A 158 -13.65 7.44 19.93
CA THR A 158 -15.10 7.29 20.09
C THR A 158 -15.43 6.25 21.16
N GLU A 159 -14.76 5.10 21.13
CA GLU A 159 -14.90 4.03 22.13
C GLU A 159 -14.53 4.54 23.53
N LYS A 160 -13.35 5.14 23.69
CA LYS A 160 -12.89 5.71 24.97
C LYS A 160 -13.85 6.74 25.55
N VAL A 161 -14.41 7.61 24.69
CA VAL A 161 -15.40 8.61 25.12
C VAL A 161 -16.69 7.95 25.59
N LEU A 162 -17.20 6.96 24.86
CA LEU A 162 -18.42 6.24 25.24
C LEU A 162 -18.24 5.47 26.55
N ASP A 163 -17.10 4.79 26.73
CA ASP A 163 -16.75 4.10 27.97
C ASP A 163 -16.65 5.07 29.14
N GLY A 164 -16.02 6.23 28.92
CA GLY A 164 -15.94 7.29 29.92
C GLY A 164 -17.31 7.86 30.30
N ILE A 165 -18.21 8.06 29.33
CA ILE A 165 -19.59 8.50 29.58
C ILE A 165 -20.37 7.44 30.38
N ALA A 166 -20.27 6.17 30.00
CA ALA A 166 -20.93 5.08 30.71
C ALA A 166 -20.42 4.96 32.16
N LEU A 167 -19.11 5.07 32.37
CA LEU A 167 -18.50 5.09 33.69
C LEU A 167 -18.97 6.29 34.52
N LEU A 168 -19.08 7.47 33.90
CA LEU A 168 -19.57 8.68 34.57
C LEU A 168 -21.03 8.52 35.01
N GLU A 169 -21.87 7.92 34.17
CA GLU A 169 -23.28 7.65 34.48
C GLU A 169 -23.44 6.63 35.61
N ASN A 170 -22.59 5.60 35.65
CA ASN A 170 -22.56 4.64 36.75
C ASN A 170 -22.15 5.32 38.06
N ARG A 171 -21.02 6.04 38.08
CA ARG A 171 -20.55 6.75 39.28
C ARG A 171 -21.51 7.82 39.77
N PHE A 172 -22.18 8.51 38.86
CA PHE A 172 -23.20 9.49 39.22
C PHE A 172 -24.45 8.82 39.80
N ARG A 173 -24.81 7.62 39.32
CA ARG A 173 -25.91 6.82 39.88
C ARG A 173 -25.56 6.35 41.30
N ASP A 174 -24.35 5.84 41.50
CA ASP A 174 -23.83 5.45 42.82
C ASP A 174 -23.95 6.64 43.78
N TYR A 175 -23.42 7.81 43.40
CA TYR A 175 -23.59 9.05 44.18
C TYR A 175 -25.06 9.37 44.48
N HIS A 176 -25.95 9.28 43.48
CA HIS A 176 -27.34 9.66 43.63
C HIS A 176 -28.12 8.72 44.57
N GLU A 177 -27.80 7.42 44.57
CA GLU A 177 -28.39 6.45 45.50
C GLU A 177 -28.16 6.85 46.97
N PHE A 178 -26.94 7.28 47.30
CA PHE A 178 -26.64 7.79 48.64
C PHE A 178 -27.18 9.21 48.88
N ALA A 179 -27.17 10.06 47.85
CA ALA A 179 -27.57 11.47 47.99
C ALA A 179 -29.09 11.69 48.09
N LEU A 180 -29.91 10.73 47.64
CA LEU A 180 -31.38 10.76 47.71
C LEU A 180 -31.93 10.30 49.07
N SER A 181 -31.06 9.84 49.97
CA SER A 181 -31.43 9.56 51.35
C SER A 181 -31.90 10.83 52.09
N ASN A 182 -32.60 10.63 53.21
CA ASN A 182 -32.95 11.74 54.08
C ASN A 182 -31.67 12.48 54.55
N PHE A 183 -31.76 13.76 54.90
CA PHE A 183 -30.55 14.55 55.17
C PHE A 183 -29.76 14.08 56.41
N GLU A 184 -30.41 13.42 57.38
CA GLU A 184 -29.71 12.83 58.52
C GLU A 184 -28.81 11.68 58.06
N GLU A 185 -29.32 10.79 57.21
CA GLU A 185 -28.57 9.69 56.60
C GLU A 185 -27.48 10.19 55.63
N TYR A 186 -27.75 11.27 54.88
CA TYR A 186 -26.76 11.96 54.05
C TYR A 186 -25.56 12.41 54.89
N ILE A 187 -25.81 12.99 56.07
CA ILE A 187 -24.74 13.42 56.98
C ILE A 187 -24.02 12.22 57.62
N GLN A 188 -24.75 11.18 58.03
CA GLN A 188 -24.13 9.98 58.59
C GLN A 188 -23.18 9.29 57.61
N ARG A 189 -23.44 9.38 56.30
CA ARG A 189 -22.61 8.79 55.23
C ARG A 189 -21.69 9.81 54.54
N TYR A 190 -21.38 10.91 55.20
CA TYR A 190 -20.76 12.05 54.53
C TYR A 190 -19.39 11.76 53.92
N GLY A 191 -18.51 11.03 54.63
CA GLY A 191 -17.22 10.61 54.08
C GLY A 191 -17.35 9.79 52.80
N THR A 192 -18.34 8.88 52.75
CA THR A 192 -18.65 8.09 51.54
C THR A 192 -19.11 8.99 50.39
N LEU A 193 -19.96 9.98 50.67
CA LEU A 193 -20.41 10.95 49.66
C LEU A 193 -19.27 11.82 49.13
N LEU A 194 -18.34 12.26 49.99
CA LEU A 194 -17.15 13.00 49.57
C LEU A 194 -16.25 12.15 48.66
N HIS A 195 -16.09 10.87 48.98
CA HIS A 195 -15.37 9.92 48.14
C HIS A 195 -16.03 9.75 46.77
N LEU A 196 -17.35 9.50 46.73
CA LEU A 196 -18.11 9.38 45.47
C LEU A 196 -18.05 10.66 44.62
N MET A 197 -18.13 11.85 45.25
CA MET A 197 -17.94 13.12 44.54
C MET A 197 -16.57 13.20 43.87
N SER A 198 -15.53 12.69 44.53
CA SER A 198 -14.15 12.67 44.02
C SER A 198 -14.02 11.69 42.85
N GLU A 199 -14.55 10.47 42.99
CA GLU A 199 -14.57 9.48 41.93
C GLU A 199 -15.27 9.99 40.66
N VAL A 200 -16.42 10.67 40.80
CA VAL A 200 -17.13 11.27 39.66
C VAL A 200 -16.25 12.29 38.93
N ILE A 201 -15.53 13.16 39.67
CA ILE A 201 -14.64 14.17 39.09
C ILE A 201 -13.48 13.52 38.34
N GLU A 202 -12.92 12.43 38.88
CA GLU A 202 -11.80 11.70 38.27
C GLU A 202 -12.17 11.00 36.94
N VAL A 203 -13.47 10.79 36.66
CA VAL A 203 -13.91 10.22 35.38
C VAL A 203 -13.86 11.25 34.24
N PHE A 204 -14.09 12.54 34.52
CA PHE A 204 -14.14 13.56 33.46
C PHE A 204 -12.87 13.64 32.59
N PRO A 205 -11.64 13.59 33.14
CA PRO A 205 -10.41 13.51 32.34
C PRO A 205 -10.38 12.36 31.34
N LYS A 206 -11.03 11.22 31.65
CA LYS A 206 -11.12 10.06 30.75
C LYS A 206 -12.00 10.33 29.52
N ILE A 207 -12.86 11.36 29.60
CA ILE A 207 -13.70 11.83 28.49
C ILE A 207 -13.03 13.01 27.79
N THR A 208 -12.50 13.98 28.55
CA THR A 208 -11.92 15.21 27.97
C THR A 208 -10.64 14.94 27.20
N ALA A 209 -9.77 14.04 27.68
CA ALA A 209 -8.49 13.76 27.01
C ALA A 209 -8.68 13.17 25.60
N PRO A 210 -9.47 12.10 25.39
CA PRO A 210 -9.75 11.61 24.03
C PRO A 210 -10.38 12.66 23.10
N ILE A 211 -11.23 13.55 23.62
CA ILE A 211 -11.80 14.64 22.82
C ILE A 211 -10.70 15.62 22.37
N LYS A 212 -9.79 16.01 23.28
CA LYS A 212 -8.66 16.90 22.94
C LYS A 212 -7.73 16.25 21.92
N ASP A 213 -7.42 14.96 22.09
CA ASP A 213 -6.58 14.21 21.16
C ASP A 213 -7.22 14.15 19.78
N TRP A 214 -8.53 13.90 19.71
CA TRP A 214 -9.29 13.87 18.46
C TRP A 214 -9.23 15.22 17.75
N VAL A 215 -9.53 16.33 18.45
CA VAL A 215 -9.46 17.67 17.85
C VAL A 215 -8.06 18.01 17.36
N THR A 216 -7.04 17.70 18.16
CA THR A 216 -5.62 17.96 17.82
C THR A 216 -5.19 17.18 16.58
N ALA A 217 -5.59 15.91 16.50
CA ALA A 217 -5.30 15.09 15.33
C ALA A 217 -6.04 15.57 14.08
N ASP A 218 -7.30 16.00 14.21
CA ASP A 218 -8.08 16.59 13.11
C ASP A 218 -7.43 17.88 12.58
N GLU A 219 -6.86 18.69 13.48
CA GLU A 219 -6.12 19.90 13.12
C GLU A 219 -4.84 19.59 12.34
N ALA A 220 -4.09 18.58 12.75
CA ALA A 220 -2.87 18.15 12.08
C ALA A 220 -3.11 17.39 10.76
N TYR A 221 -4.32 16.84 10.56
CA TYR A 221 -4.63 15.92 9.46
C TYR A 221 -4.40 16.51 8.04
N PRO A 222 -4.82 17.75 7.72
CA PRO A 222 -4.53 18.36 6.41
C PRO A 222 -3.04 18.46 6.08
N ARG A 223 -2.19 18.66 7.11
CA ARG A 223 -0.73 18.72 6.94
C ARG A 223 -0.16 17.32 6.68
N LYS A 224 -0.61 16.30 7.43
CA LYS A 224 -0.21 14.91 7.17
C LYS A 224 -0.55 14.46 5.74
N LEU A 225 -1.73 14.81 5.25
CA LEU A 225 -2.14 14.54 3.86
C LEU A 225 -1.27 15.26 2.83
N LEU A 226 -0.85 16.50 3.12
CA LEU A 226 0.07 17.25 2.26
C LEU A 226 1.45 16.59 2.22
N ASP A 227 1.99 16.21 3.38
CA ASP A 227 3.30 15.55 3.49
C ASP A 227 3.29 14.20 2.76
N GLU A 228 2.23 13.40 2.92
CA GLU A 228 2.05 12.13 2.20
C GLU A 228 1.89 12.34 0.69
N SER A 229 1.12 13.36 0.26
CA SER A 229 0.98 13.74 -1.15
C SER A 229 2.32 14.13 -1.78
N ASN A 230 3.13 14.90 -1.06
CA ASN A 230 4.48 15.28 -1.49
C ASN A 230 5.42 14.06 -1.59
N LYS A 231 5.34 13.13 -0.64
CA LYS A 231 6.08 11.87 -0.69
C LYS A 231 5.72 11.04 -1.93
N TYR A 232 4.43 10.92 -2.24
CA TYR A 232 3.99 10.23 -3.47
C TYR A 232 4.43 10.96 -4.74
N LEU A 233 4.45 12.31 -4.72
CA LEU A 233 4.92 13.10 -5.84
C LEU A 233 6.42 12.88 -6.09
N GLN A 234 7.23 12.84 -5.03
CA GLN A 234 8.66 12.55 -5.13
C GLN A 234 8.90 11.14 -5.71
N GLN A 235 8.22 10.13 -5.18
CA GLN A 235 8.29 8.76 -5.70
C GLN A 235 7.87 8.69 -7.19
N LYS A 236 6.86 9.46 -7.59
CA LYS A 236 6.44 9.56 -8.99
C LYS A 236 7.56 10.13 -9.86
N LEU A 237 8.24 11.19 -9.41
CA LEU A 237 9.36 11.78 -10.14
C LEU A 237 10.51 10.78 -10.33
N ASP A 238 10.86 10.05 -9.27
CA ASP A 238 11.91 9.02 -9.31
C ASP A 238 11.56 7.89 -10.29
N ILE A 239 10.32 7.40 -10.26
CA ILE A 239 9.83 6.39 -11.21
C ILE A 239 9.82 6.94 -12.64
N THR A 240 9.45 8.20 -12.84
CA THR A 240 9.43 8.83 -14.17
C THR A 240 10.83 8.88 -14.77
N GLU A 241 11.83 9.28 -13.97
CA GLU A 241 13.23 9.28 -14.41
C GLU A 241 13.75 7.86 -14.70
N ASN A 242 13.36 6.87 -13.89
CA ASN A 242 13.69 5.47 -14.14
C ASN A 242 13.07 4.93 -15.44
N ILE A 243 11.80 5.24 -15.72
CA ILE A 243 11.12 4.92 -16.98
C ILE A 243 11.88 5.54 -18.16
N ARG A 244 12.23 6.83 -18.05
CA ARG A 244 12.98 7.55 -19.10
C ARG A 244 14.32 6.88 -19.40
N ARG A 245 15.11 6.58 -18.36
CA ARG A 245 16.40 5.88 -18.50
C ARG A 245 16.24 4.50 -19.13
N ARG A 246 15.22 3.74 -18.73
CA ARG A 246 14.94 2.41 -19.30
C ARG A 246 14.49 2.48 -20.74
N HIS A 247 13.67 3.44 -21.14
CA HIS A 247 13.32 3.65 -22.55
C HIS A 247 14.54 3.95 -23.41
N MET A 248 15.43 4.83 -22.95
CA MET A 248 16.69 5.12 -23.66
C MET A 248 17.54 3.85 -23.83
N ASN A 249 17.72 3.07 -22.77
CA ASN A 249 18.47 1.81 -22.82
C ASN A 249 17.79 0.77 -23.72
N SER A 250 16.46 0.67 -23.68
CA SER A 250 15.67 -0.26 -24.48
C SER A 250 15.78 0.06 -25.97
N GLU A 251 15.70 1.32 -26.38
CA GLU A 251 15.89 1.74 -27.78
C GLU A 251 17.34 1.48 -28.25
N GLU A 252 18.35 1.72 -27.41
CA GLU A 252 19.74 1.38 -27.72
C GLU A 252 19.92 -0.14 -27.93
N ARG A 253 19.35 -0.95 -27.03
CA ARG A 253 19.36 -2.42 -27.12
C ARG A 253 18.64 -2.92 -28.36
N LYS A 254 17.47 -2.37 -28.68
CA LYS A 254 16.71 -2.66 -29.91
C LYS A 254 17.54 -2.40 -31.16
N GLY A 255 18.29 -1.30 -31.18
CA GLY A 255 19.27 -1.01 -32.24
C GLY A 255 20.40 -2.06 -32.32
N LYS A 256 20.94 -2.51 -31.19
CA LYS A 256 21.95 -3.59 -31.13
C LYS A 256 21.39 -4.93 -31.59
N VAL A 257 20.17 -5.29 -31.19
CA VAL A 257 19.45 -6.51 -31.60
C VAL A 257 19.26 -6.53 -33.12
N LYS A 258 18.76 -5.43 -33.71
CA LYS A 258 18.58 -5.31 -35.16
C LYS A 258 19.91 -5.50 -35.92
N ARG A 259 20.98 -4.85 -35.47
CA ARG A 259 22.32 -4.98 -36.07
C ARG A 259 22.87 -6.41 -35.95
N SER A 260 22.74 -7.02 -34.78
CA SER A 260 23.18 -8.41 -34.54
C SER A 260 22.37 -9.39 -35.40
N GLY A 261 21.06 -9.20 -35.52
CA GLY A 261 20.19 -9.98 -36.38
C GLY A 261 20.58 -9.89 -37.86
N PHE A 262 20.90 -8.69 -38.35
CA PHE A 262 21.40 -8.48 -39.71
C PHE A 262 22.73 -9.20 -39.94
N ASN A 263 23.69 -9.07 -39.02
CA ASN A 263 24.98 -9.75 -39.11
C ASN A 263 24.83 -11.29 -39.10
N SER A 264 23.98 -11.84 -38.24
CA SER A 264 23.67 -13.27 -38.23
C SER A 264 23.11 -13.74 -39.58
N LYS A 265 22.21 -12.97 -40.20
CA LYS A 265 21.67 -13.28 -41.54
C LYS A 265 22.76 -13.26 -42.61
N LEU A 266 23.67 -12.28 -42.58
CA LEU A 266 24.79 -12.19 -43.51
C LEU A 266 25.74 -13.39 -43.38
N ILE A 267 26.09 -13.77 -42.15
CA ILE A 267 26.94 -14.95 -41.88
C ILE A 267 26.25 -16.23 -42.38
N ASN A 268 24.95 -16.37 -42.16
CA ASN A 268 24.19 -17.50 -42.69
C ASN A 268 24.22 -17.54 -44.22
N GLY A 269 24.04 -16.39 -44.89
CA GLY A 269 24.15 -16.30 -46.35
C GLY A 269 25.51 -16.78 -46.88
N LYS A 270 26.60 -16.36 -46.23
CA LYS A 270 27.96 -16.85 -46.55
C LYS A 270 28.09 -18.34 -46.31
N LEU A 271 27.59 -18.84 -45.18
CA LEU A 271 27.62 -20.27 -44.86
C LEU A 271 26.88 -21.11 -45.91
N GLN A 272 25.70 -20.68 -46.37
CA GLN A 272 24.94 -21.35 -47.42
C GLN A 272 25.70 -21.37 -48.76
N HIS A 273 26.37 -20.27 -49.10
CA HIS A 273 27.20 -20.20 -50.30
C HIS A 273 28.35 -21.21 -50.26
N VAL A 274 29.13 -21.24 -49.18
CA VAL A 274 30.27 -22.16 -49.00
C VAL A 274 29.79 -23.63 -48.92
N LEU A 275 28.62 -23.90 -48.33
CA LEU A 275 27.99 -25.22 -48.36
C LEU A 275 27.65 -25.66 -49.80
N THR A 276 27.21 -24.74 -50.64
CA THR A 276 26.92 -24.99 -52.05
C THR A 276 28.20 -25.27 -52.83
N GLU A 277 29.25 -24.47 -52.62
CA GLU A 277 30.58 -24.69 -53.19
C GLU A 277 31.12 -26.08 -52.83
N ARG A 278 30.98 -26.50 -51.56
CA ARG A 278 31.37 -27.84 -51.12
C ARG A 278 30.66 -28.94 -51.91
N ARG A 279 29.37 -28.76 -52.18
CA ARG A 279 28.58 -29.72 -53.00
C ARG A 279 29.08 -29.75 -54.43
N VAL A 280 29.42 -28.59 -55.01
CA VAL A 280 30.00 -28.49 -56.36
C VAL A 280 31.35 -29.21 -56.43
N CYS A 281 32.28 -28.96 -55.50
CA CYS A 281 33.57 -29.67 -55.46
C CYS A 281 33.38 -31.18 -55.34
N ARG A 282 32.44 -31.64 -54.50
CA ARG A 282 32.14 -33.07 -54.37
C ARG A 282 31.59 -33.67 -55.66
N LYS A 283 30.71 -32.94 -56.37
CA LYS A 283 30.16 -33.37 -57.65
C LYS A 283 31.25 -33.47 -58.74
N GLN A 284 32.14 -32.48 -58.80
CA GLN A 284 33.27 -32.49 -59.74
C GLN A 284 34.26 -33.62 -59.43
N GLU A 285 34.55 -33.87 -58.15
CA GLU A 285 35.40 -35.00 -57.73
C GLU A 285 34.83 -36.35 -58.19
N LEU A 286 33.52 -36.57 -58.03
CA LEU A 286 32.84 -37.77 -58.50
C LEU A 286 32.91 -37.88 -60.03
N ALA A 287 32.62 -36.80 -60.76
CA ALA A 287 32.70 -36.79 -62.22
C ALA A 287 34.12 -37.11 -62.74
N TYR A 288 35.17 -36.58 -62.10
CA TYR A 288 36.55 -36.92 -62.45
C TYR A 288 36.90 -38.37 -62.08
N SER A 289 36.37 -38.90 -60.97
CA SER A 289 36.53 -40.31 -60.61
C SER A 289 35.91 -41.24 -61.64
N ASP A 290 34.69 -40.95 -62.09
CA ASP A 290 34.00 -41.73 -63.12
C ASP A 290 34.76 -41.68 -64.45
N THR A 291 35.17 -40.46 -64.86
CA THR A 291 35.98 -40.29 -66.09
C THR A 291 37.31 -41.02 -66.03
N LEU A 292 37.96 -41.05 -64.86
CA LEU A 292 39.20 -41.80 -64.66
C LEU A 292 38.95 -43.31 -64.78
N GLY A 293 37.82 -43.81 -64.25
CA GLY A 293 37.39 -45.20 -64.40
C GLY A 293 37.27 -45.58 -65.88
N PHE A 294 36.50 -44.80 -66.66
CA PHE A 294 36.36 -45.03 -68.10
C PHE A 294 37.68 -45.04 -68.85
N ILE A 295 38.58 -44.08 -68.57
CA ILE A 295 39.89 -44.04 -69.23
C ILE A 295 40.75 -45.24 -68.85
N ASN A 296 40.69 -45.70 -67.60
CA ASN A 296 41.44 -46.88 -67.17
C ASN A 296 40.91 -48.15 -67.83
N ASP A 297 39.59 -48.32 -67.92
CA ASP A 297 38.96 -49.44 -68.62
C ASP A 297 39.35 -49.44 -70.11
N GLU A 298 39.38 -48.26 -70.74
CA GLU A 298 39.77 -48.10 -72.15
C GLU A 298 41.28 -48.32 -72.38
N ILE A 299 42.13 -47.96 -71.41
CA ILE A 299 43.56 -48.31 -71.43
C ILE A 299 43.75 -49.83 -71.34
N GLU A 300 43.02 -50.52 -70.46
CA GLU A 300 43.13 -51.97 -70.33
C GLU A 300 42.64 -52.69 -71.58
N MET A 301 41.51 -52.27 -72.16
CA MET A 301 41.02 -52.79 -73.44
C MET A 301 42.04 -52.60 -74.57
N GLN A 302 42.64 -51.42 -74.69
CA GLN A 302 43.67 -51.13 -75.69
C GLN A 302 44.96 -51.94 -75.45
N LYS A 303 45.30 -52.25 -74.19
CA LYS A 303 46.42 -53.16 -73.87
C LYS A 303 46.10 -54.60 -74.26
N GLU A 304 44.89 -55.07 -74.04
CA GLU A 304 44.43 -56.38 -74.49
C GLU A 304 44.46 -56.48 -76.02
N ASP A 305 43.95 -55.46 -76.73
CA ASP A 305 44.01 -55.37 -78.20
C ASP A 305 45.46 -55.33 -78.72
N LEU A 306 46.36 -54.64 -78.00
CA LEU A 306 47.80 -54.64 -78.33
C LEU A 306 48.41 -56.04 -78.17
N ILE A 307 48.09 -56.75 -77.09
CA ILE A 307 48.54 -58.12 -76.85
C ILE A 307 48.03 -59.03 -77.96
N GLU A 308 46.74 -58.98 -78.29
CA GLU A 308 46.15 -59.79 -79.36
C GLU A 308 46.77 -59.47 -80.73
N THR A 309 47.06 -58.19 -81.01
CA THR A 309 47.71 -57.75 -82.25
C THR A 309 49.16 -58.25 -82.35
N LEU A 310 49.89 -58.27 -81.24
CA LEU A 310 51.25 -58.82 -81.16
C LEU A 310 51.25 -60.35 -81.20
N ASP A 311 50.26 -61.03 -80.61
CA ASP A 311 50.11 -62.48 -80.68
C ASP A 311 49.82 -62.96 -82.10
N LYS A 312 49.05 -62.19 -82.89
CA LYS A 312 48.86 -62.40 -84.34
C LYS A 312 50.17 -62.34 -85.13
N LEU A 313 51.17 -61.61 -84.66
CA LEU A 313 52.53 -61.57 -85.21
C LEU A 313 53.31 -62.86 -84.87
N HIS A 314 53.08 -63.42 -83.69
CA HIS A 314 53.77 -64.60 -83.18
C HIS A 314 53.20 -65.93 -83.70
N HIS A 315 51.92 -65.97 -84.10
CA HIS A 315 51.19 -67.20 -84.44
C HIS A 315 50.82 -67.37 -85.93
N LYS A 316 51.21 -66.46 -86.82
CA LYS A 316 50.99 -66.60 -88.27
C LYS A 316 52.29 -66.92 -89.01
N ASP A 317 52.24 -67.91 -89.90
CA ASP A 317 53.15 -68.09 -91.04
C ASP A 317 52.93 -66.97 -92.08
N THR A 318 53.14 -65.70 -91.68
CA THR A 318 52.95 -64.53 -92.54
C THR A 318 54.00 -64.52 -93.65
N THR A 319 53.61 -64.96 -94.84
CA THR A 319 54.50 -65.18 -95.99
C THR A 319 54.80 -63.90 -96.81
N THR A 320 54.42 -62.70 -96.33
CA THR A 320 54.69 -61.42 -97.02
C THR A 320 55.04 -60.27 -96.06
N GLN A 321 56.16 -59.59 -96.32
CA GLN A 321 56.67 -58.44 -95.55
C GLN A 321 55.62 -57.33 -95.31
N LYS A 322 54.78 -57.04 -96.32
CA LYS A 322 53.70 -56.05 -96.21
C LYS A 322 52.70 -56.33 -95.08
N ALA A 323 52.43 -57.60 -94.77
CA ALA A 323 51.49 -57.96 -93.70
C ALA A 323 52.10 -57.74 -92.30
N VAL A 324 53.41 -57.97 -92.17
CA VAL A 324 54.18 -57.70 -90.94
C VAL A 324 54.24 -56.20 -90.67
N ASP A 325 54.56 -55.40 -91.70
CA ASP A 325 54.63 -53.94 -91.59
C ASP A 325 53.27 -53.34 -91.15
N MET A 326 52.16 -53.85 -91.69
CA MET A 326 50.80 -53.38 -91.35
C MET A 326 50.38 -53.73 -89.91
N ILE A 327 50.76 -54.91 -89.41
CA ILE A 327 50.50 -55.31 -88.01
C ILE A 327 51.36 -54.47 -87.05
N MET A 328 52.62 -54.20 -87.41
CA MET A 328 53.48 -53.32 -86.63
C MET A 328 52.99 -51.87 -86.61
N GLU A 329 52.49 -51.35 -87.73
CA GLU A 329 51.91 -50.01 -87.80
C GLU A 329 50.65 -49.90 -86.93
N ASN A 330 49.77 -50.92 -86.95
CA ASN A 330 48.63 -51.00 -86.04
C ASN A 330 49.04 -51.10 -84.56
N ALA A 331 50.04 -51.92 -84.23
CA ALA A 331 50.55 -52.04 -82.86
C ALA A 331 51.17 -50.72 -82.36
N GLU A 332 51.88 -50.00 -83.23
CA GLU A 332 52.42 -48.68 -82.91
C GLU A 332 51.33 -47.62 -82.76
N SER A 333 50.26 -47.68 -83.57
CA SER A 333 49.07 -46.84 -83.40
C SER A 333 48.38 -47.07 -82.05
N ILE A 334 48.13 -48.32 -81.68
CA ILE A 334 47.54 -48.70 -80.38
C ILE A 334 48.45 -48.24 -79.23
N ARG A 335 49.78 -48.40 -79.34
CA ARG A 335 50.74 -47.87 -78.35
C ARG A 335 50.69 -46.36 -78.22
N GLN A 336 50.50 -45.64 -79.31
CA GLN A 336 50.33 -44.18 -79.28
C GLN A 336 49.00 -43.80 -78.61
N GLU A 337 47.91 -44.51 -78.88
CA GLU A 337 46.62 -44.32 -78.21
C GLU A 337 46.71 -44.57 -76.70
N ILE A 338 47.33 -45.67 -76.28
CA ILE A 338 47.61 -45.97 -74.86
C ILE A 338 48.40 -44.82 -74.21
N LYS A 339 49.49 -44.36 -74.84
CA LYS A 339 50.28 -43.22 -74.32
C LYS A 339 49.46 -41.93 -74.21
N GLN A 340 48.55 -41.67 -75.14
CA GLN A 340 47.66 -40.51 -75.09
C GLN A 340 46.64 -40.64 -73.96
N LEU A 341 46.02 -41.80 -73.79
CA LEU A 341 45.08 -42.11 -72.70
C LEU A 341 45.77 -42.02 -71.33
N GLU A 342 46.98 -42.55 -71.17
CA GLU A 342 47.77 -42.43 -69.94
C GLU A 342 48.09 -40.96 -69.60
N LYS A 343 48.44 -40.16 -70.60
CA LYS A 343 48.69 -38.72 -70.41
C LYS A 343 47.41 -38.00 -69.97
N ARG A 344 46.25 -38.38 -70.53
CA ARG A 344 44.93 -37.87 -70.13
C ARG A 344 44.56 -38.31 -68.71
N ALA A 345 44.79 -39.57 -68.35
CA ALA A 345 44.58 -40.10 -67.00
C ALA A 345 45.42 -39.36 -65.96
N LYS A 346 46.71 -39.11 -66.25
CA LYS A 346 47.59 -38.29 -65.39
C LYS A 346 47.06 -36.86 -65.22
N MET A 347 46.56 -36.24 -66.28
CA MET A 347 45.96 -34.91 -66.21
C MET A 347 44.69 -34.88 -65.35
N ILE A 348 43.80 -35.86 -65.49
CA ILE A 348 42.58 -35.98 -64.68
C ILE A 348 42.92 -36.24 -63.21
N THR A 349 43.89 -37.12 -62.95
CA THR A 349 44.37 -37.40 -61.60
C THR A 349 44.86 -36.13 -60.91
N LYS A 350 45.63 -35.29 -61.62
CA LYS A 350 46.08 -33.99 -61.10
C LYS A 350 44.90 -33.06 -60.78
N LYS A 351 43.94 -32.90 -61.70
CA LYS A 351 42.72 -32.09 -61.48
C LYS A 351 41.90 -32.59 -60.29
N MET A 352 41.82 -33.91 -60.11
CA MET A 352 41.13 -34.53 -58.98
C MET A 352 41.85 -34.26 -57.66
N MET A 353 43.19 -34.27 -57.62
CA MET A 353 43.96 -33.85 -56.44
C MET A 353 43.72 -32.38 -56.09
N ASP A 354 43.72 -31.49 -57.09
CA ASP A 354 43.46 -30.05 -56.89
C ASP A 354 42.05 -29.81 -56.31
N ILE A 355 41.04 -30.53 -56.81
CA ILE A 355 39.67 -30.46 -56.27
C ILE A 355 39.57 -31.04 -54.87
N LYS A 356 40.26 -32.14 -54.57
CA LYS A 356 40.31 -32.69 -53.20
C LYS A 356 40.90 -31.68 -52.22
N LYS A 357 41.94 -30.96 -52.63
CA LYS A 357 42.54 -29.87 -51.83
C LYS A 357 41.54 -28.71 -51.65
N GLY A 358 40.94 -28.22 -52.73
CA GLY A 358 39.92 -27.16 -52.67
C GLY A 358 38.73 -27.54 -51.77
N ARG A 359 38.22 -28.78 -51.88
CA ARG A 359 37.15 -29.30 -51.02
C ARG A 359 37.51 -29.26 -49.54
N TYR A 360 38.76 -29.57 -49.20
CA TYR A 360 39.25 -29.54 -47.82
C TYR A 360 39.32 -28.10 -47.27
N GLU A 361 39.78 -27.14 -48.09
CA GLU A 361 39.79 -25.72 -47.74
C GLU A 361 38.37 -25.17 -47.52
N VAL A 362 37.44 -25.49 -48.43
CA VAL A 362 36.01 -25.16 -48.29
C VAL A 362 35.43 -25.79 -47.01
N GLN A 363 35.78 -27.04 -46.68
CA GLN A 363 35.32 -27.69 -45.45
C GLN A 363 35.83 -27.00 -44.18
N LYS A 364 37.08 -26.51 -44.16
CA LYS A 364 37.59 -25.69 -43.05
C LYS A 364 36.78 -24.40 -42.89
N GLU A 365 36.48 -23.73 -44.00
CA GLU A 365 35.70 -22.49 -43.97
C GLU A 365 34.25 -22.73 -43.52
N VAL A 366 33.61 -23.84 -43.95
CA VAL A 366 32.28 -24.25 -43.43
C VAL A 366 32.32 -24.38 -41.91
N HIS A 367 33.33 -25.08 -41.36
CA HIS A 367 33.42 -25.29 -39.92
C HIS A 367 33.59 -23.97 -39.16
N LYS A 368 34.47 -23.09 -39.66
CA LYS A 368 34.70 -21.76 -39.10
C LYS A 368 33.43 -20.91 -39.14
N LEU A 369 32.76 -20.80 -40.28
CA LEU A 369 31.53 -20.02 -40.43
C LEU A 369 30.38 -20.58 -39.57
N LYS A 370 30.27 -21.91 -39.45
CA LYS A 370 29.28 -22.55 -38.58
C LYS A 370 29.47 -22.14 -37.12
N LYS A 371 30.71 -22.20 -36.61
CA LYS A 371 31.03 -21.78 -35.23
C LYS A 371 30.71 -20.30 -34.99
N VAL A 372 31.04 -19.44 -35.95
CA VAL A 372 30.75 -18.00 -35.90
C VAL A 372 29.23 -17.76 -35.90
N TYR A 373 28.49 -18.47 -36.76
CA TYR A 373 27.03 -18.36 -36.85
C TYR A 373 26.33 -18.77 -35.55
N GLU A 374 26.70 -19.92 -34.98
CA GLU A 374 26.16 -20.41 -33.70
C GLU A 374 26.45 -19.44 -32.55
N GLY A 375 27.66 -18.87 -32.51
CA GLY A 375 28.01 -17.81 -31.56
C GLY A 375 27.15 -16.56 -31.73
N SER A 376 26.96 -16.12 -32.97
CA SER A 376 26.15 -14.95 -33.31
C SER A 376 24.68 -15.13 -32.92
N ILE A 377 24.09 -16.31 -33.14
CA ILE A 377 22.71 -16.63 -32.70
C ILE A 377 22.59 -16.53 -31.18
N LYS A 378 23.53 -17.13 -30.42
CA LYS A 378 23.49 -17.10 -28.95
C LYS A 378 23.55 -15.67 -28.40
N VAL A 379 24.39 -14.82 -29.00
CA VAL A 379 24.49 -13.40 -28.62
C VAL A 379 23.18 -12.67 -28.92
N THR A 380 22.62 -12.85 -30.12
CA THR A 380 21.33 -12.24 -30.49
C THR A 380 20.20 -12.69 -29.57
N SER A 381 20.12 -13.99 -29.23
CA SER A 381 19.11 -14.51 -28.30
C SER A 381 19.20 -13.86 -26.93
N ARG A 382 20.39 -13.79 -26.33
CA ARG A 382 20.59 -13.13 -25.02
C ARG A 382 20.21 -11.64 -25.06
N MET A 383 20.47 -10.95 -26.17
CA MET A 383 20.07 -9.56 -26.33
C MET A 383 18.55 -9.40 -26.43
N TYR A 384 17.85 -10.34 -27.09
CA TYR A 384 16.38 -10.38 -27.10
C TYR A 384 15.81 -10.60 -25.70
N ASP A 385 16.30 -11.61 -24.96
CA ASP A 385 15.83 -11.89 -23.60
C ASP A 385 15.99 -10.69 -22.66
N ALA A 386 17.12 -9.98 -22.80
CA ALA A 386 17.41 -8.77 -22.02
C ALA A 386 16.53 -7.58 -22.44
N PHE A 387 16.17 -7.48 -23.72
CA PHE A 387 15.23 -6.47 -24.23
C PHE A 387 13.81 -6.73 -23.70
N ASP A 388 13.33 -7.97 -23.78
CA ASP A 388 11.99 -8.35 -23.30
C ASP A 388 11.85 -8.17 -21.78
N LYS A 389 12.94 -8.41 -21.03
CA LYS A 389 12.98 -8.10 -19.59
C LYS A 389 12.84 -6.60 -19.33
N ASP A 390 13.62 -5.77 -20.03
CA ASP A 390 13.54 -4.31 -19.86
C ASP A 390 12.13 -3.77 -20.20
N GLU A 391 11.47 -4.33 -21.22
CA GLU A 391 10.10 -3.95 -21.58
C GLU A 391 9.09 -4.30 -20.48
N ARG A 392 9.18 -5.50 -19.91
CA ARG A 392 8.35 -5.92 -18.76
C ARG A 392 8.56 -5.02 -17.54
N ASP A 393 9.81 -4.81 -17.14
CA ASP A 393 10.16 -3.92 -16.02
C ASP A 393 9.62 -2.50 -16.25
N THR A 394 9.65 -2.01 -17.48
CA THR A 394 9.11 -0.67 -17.82
C THR A 394 7.60 -0.60 -17.63
N ARG A 395 6.86 -1.63 -18.07
CA ARG A 395 5.40 -1.72 -17.86
C ARG A 395 5.04 -1.75 -16.37
N GLU A 396 5.82 -2.47 -15.56
CA GLU A 396 5.63 -2.51 -14.10
C GLU A 396 5.83 -1.13 -13.47
N LEU A 397 6.88 -0.40 -13.88
CA LEU A 397 7.13 0.97 -13.43
C LEU A 397 6.01 1.93 -13.86
N GLU A 398 5.49 1.81 -15.08
CA GLU A 398 4.35 2.61 -15.54
C GLU A 398 3.07 2.33 -14.74
N GLU A 399 2.83 1.07 -14.36
CA GLU A 399 1.71 0.72 -13.48
C GLU A 399 1.90 1.31 -12.07
N ALA A 400 3.11 1.22 -11.51
CA ALA A 400 3.44 1.84 -10.23
C ALA A 400 3.25 3.37 -10.27
N GLN A 401 3.69 4.02 -11.36
CA GLN A 401 3.48 5.46 -11.58
C GLN A 401 1.99 5.81 -11.63
N ARG A 402 1.17 5.03 -12.36
CA ARG A 402 -0.29 5.20 -12.42
C ARG A 402 -0.93 5.09 -11.03
N LYS A 403 -0.51 4.11 -10.23
CA LYS A 403 -0.98 3.94 -8.84
C LYS A 403 -0.65 5.17 -7.99
N LEU A 404 0.57 5.72 -8.09
CA LEU A 404 0.96 6.93 -7.36
C LEU A 404 0.15 8.16 -7.77
N ILE A 405 -0.12 8.37 -9.07
CA ILE A 405 -0.94 9.49 -9.56
C ILE A 405 -2.33 9.46 -8.91
N VAL A 406 -2.94 8.28 -8.84
CA VAL A 406 -4.25 8.11 -8.21
C VAL A 406 -4.18 8.39 -6.70
N LYS A 407 -3.15 7.92 -6.00
CA LYS A 407 -2.93 8.22 -4.57
C LYS A 407 -2.77 9.73 -4.32
N VAL A 408 -1.96 10.42 -5.13
CA VAL A 408 -1.78 11.89 -5.04
C VAL A 408 -3.11 12.61 -5.21
N LYS A 409 -3.90 12.25 -6.23
CA LYS A 409 -5.20 12.87 -6.50
C LYS A 409 -6.17 12.68 -5.33
N ALA A 410 -6.23 11.48 -4.77
CA ALA A 410 -7.10 11.19 -3.63
C ALA A 410 -6.66 11.94 -2.35
N ALA A 411 -5.36 11.97 -2.02
CA ALA A 411 -4.86 12.70 -0.86
C ALA A 411 -5.12 14.21 -0.96
N LYS A 412 -4.91 14.81 -2.15
CA LYS A 412 -5.24 16.22 -2.42
C LYS A 412 -6.74 16.47 -2.28
N LYS A 413 -7.58 15.63 -2.90
CA LYS A 413 -9.04 15.74 -2.82
C LYS A 413 -9.52 15.75 -1.37
N ILE A 414 -9.03 14.84 -0.53
CA ILE A 414 -9.40 14.80 0.89
C ILE A 414 -9.02 16.12 1.58
N ARG A 415 -7.79 16.59 1.38
CA ARG A 415 -7.31 17.85 1.95
C ARG A 415 -8.15 19.04 1.51
N ASP A 416 -8.43 19.14 0.22
CA ASP A 416 -9.15 20.27 -0.37
C ASP A 416 -10.59 20.30 0.15
N VAL A 417 -11.25 19.14 0.18
CA VAL A 417 -12.58 18.99 0.79
C VAL A 417 -12.57 19.42 2.27
N LYS A 418 -11.59 18.97 3.05
CA LYS A 418 -11.47 19.30 4.48
C LYS A 418 -11.27 20.80 4.69
N MET A 419 -10.47 21.46 3.85
CA MET A 419 -10.14 22.88 4.00
C MET A 419 -11.20 23.81 3.38
N ASN A 420 -12.14 23.29 2.60
CA ASN A 420 -13.14 24.10 1.90
C ASN A 420 -14.25 24.59 2.86
N ALA A 421 -14.44 25.90 2.95
CA ALA A 421 -15.47 26.53 3.77
C ALA A 421 -16.91 26.11 3.37
N MET A 422 -17.17 25.83 2.10
CA MET A 422 -18.48 25.34 1.64
C MET A 422 -18.79 23.96 2.19
N THR A 423 -17.77 23.09 2.34
CA THR A 423 -17.94 21.79 2.98
C THR A 423 -18.42 21.95 4.42
N VAL A 424 -17.88 22.92 5.17
CA VAL A 424 -18.29 23.19 6.56
C VAL A 424 -19.76 23.64 6.63
N LYS A 425 -20.19 24.50 5.70
CA LYS A 425 -21.58 24.93 5.58
C LYS A 425 -22.52 23.78 5.23
N MET A 426 -22.14 22.93 4.26
CA MET A 426 -22.91 21.76 3.86
C MET A 426 -23.05 20.75 5.00
N VAL A 427 -21.96 20.46 5.71
CA VAL A 427 -21.97 19.59 6.89
C VAL A 427 -22.84 20.17 8.00
N HIS A 428 -22.84 21.50 8.18
CA HIS A 428 -23.73 22.16 9.14
C HIS A 428 -25.20 21.95 8.78
N ALA A 429 -25.58 22.17 7.52
CA ALA A 429 -26.97 22.18 7.05
C ALA A 429 -27.57 20.77 6.84
N HIS A 430 -26.77 19.84 6.31
CA HIS A 430 -27.27 18.55 5.81
C HIS A 430 -26.55 17.33 6.44
N GLY A 431 -25.55 17.56 7.30
CA GLY A 431 -24.65 16.52 7.76
C GLY A 431 -23.66 16.11 6.67
N TYR A 432 -22.78 15.15 7.00
CA TYR A 432 -21.80 14.65 6.05
C TYR A 432 -22.42 13.63 5.11
N MET A 433 -22.36 13.91 3.80
CA MET A 433 -22.74 12.98 2.75
C MET A 433 -21.52 12.74 1.84
N PRO A 434 -20.91 11.56 1.93
CA PRO A 434 -19.79 11.18 1.05
C PRO A 434 -20.17 11.30 -0.42
N GLY A 435 -19.26 11.80 -1.25
CA GLY A 435 -19.49 11.98 -2.70
C GLY A 435 -20.31 13.23 -3.09
N LEU A 436 -21.08 13.84 -2.17
CA LEU A 436 -21.85 15.07 -2.44
C LEU A 436 -20.98 16.28 -2.80
N LEU A 437 -19.68 16.20 -2.52
CA LEU A 437 -18.69 17.27 -2.74
C LEU A 437 -17.97 17.12 -4.09
N GLN A 438 -18.40 16.19 -4.96
CA GLN A 438 -17.90 16.07 -6.34
C GLN A 438 -18.31 17.26 -7.24
N ASP A 439 -19.40 17.97 -6.91
CA ASP A 439 -19.96 19.03 -7.75
C ASP A 439 -19.45 20.45 -7.44
N ILE A 440 -18.59 20.60 -6.42
CA ILE A 440 -18.05 21.92 -6.06
C ILE A 440 -16.90 22.34 -6.98
N ASP A 441 -16.15 21.38 -7.53
CA ASP A 441 -15.04 21.65 -8.47
C ASP A 441 -15.50 21.84 -9.93
N SER A 442 -16.74 21.45 -10.28
CA SER A 442 -17.28 21.52 -11.65
C SER A 442 -17.97 22.85 -11.99
N GLY A 443 -18.04 23.80 -11.06
CA GLY A 443 -18.50 25.17 -11.35
C GLY A 443 -19.88 25.21 -11.99
N GLY A 444 -20.93 24.73 -11.31
CA GLY A 444 -22.26 24.85 -11.87
C GLY A 444 -23.38 24.24 -11.04
N GLN A 445 -24.37 25.09 -10.76
CA GLN A 445 -25.75 24.82 -10.37
C GLN A 445 -26.08 24.67 -8.89
N SER A 446 -27.01 25.53 -8.47
CA SER A 446 -27.72 25.47 -7.21
C SER A 446 -28.44 24.12 -7.08
N PHE A 447 -28.23 23.44 -5.97
CA PHE A 447 -28.93 22.20 -5.69
C PHE A 447 -30.33 22.51 -5.12
N ARG A 448 -31.37 21.99 -5.78
CA ARG A 448 -32.69 21.75 -5.15
C ARG A 448 -32.63 20.37 -4.49
N PRO A 449 -32.83 20.23 -3.18
CA PRO A 449 -32.86 18.93 -2.54
C PRO A 449 -34.11 18.18 -3.01
N GLN A 450 -33.93 17.13 -3.82
CA GLN A 450 -34.96 16.10 -3.96
C GLN A 450 -35.07 15.39 -2.61
N SER A 451 -36.29 15.36 -2.08
CA SER A 451 -36.66 14.72 -0.82
C SER A 451 -36.15 13.28 -0.79
N LEU A 452 -35.18 12.99 0.09
CA LEU A 452 -34.79 11.64 0.42
C LEU A 452 -34.79 11.47 1.93
N ASP A 453 -35.53 10.45 2.35
CA ASP A 453 -35.95 10.16 3.70
C ASP A 453 -34.80 9.95 4.71
N SER A 454 -34.93 10.66 5.82
CA SER A 454 -34.42 10.45 7.18
C SER A 454 -32.89 10.25 7.44
N PRO A 455 -32.35 10.81 8.53
CA PRO A 455 -30.95 10.66 8.98
C PRO A 455 -30.47 9.24 9.34
N LYS A 456 -31.30 8.19 9.19
CA LYS A 456 -30.99 6.83 9.66
C LYS A 456 -30.02 6.07 8.75
N THR A 457 -29.88 6.46 7.49
CA THR A 457 -29.05 5.76 6.49
C THR A 457 -27.55 6.09 6.59
N SER A 458 -27.16 7.26 7.11
CA SER A 458 -25.74 7.62 7.30
C SER A 458 -25.11 6.93 8.51
N ILE A 459 -25.88 6.74 9.60
CA ILE A 459 -25.44 6.01 10.80
C ILE A 459 -25.27 4.51 10.47
N GLN A 460 -26.19 3.93 9.69
CA GLN A 460 -26.11 2.54 9.27
C GLN A 460 -24.95 2.26 8.29
N SER A 461 -24.60 3.23 7.43
CA SER A 461 -23.47 3.07 6.52
C SER A 461 -22.13 3.20 7.25
N PHE A 462 -22.02 4.08 8.25
CA PHE A 462 -20.83 4.21 9.11
C PHE A 462 -20.60 2.94 9.97
N ASP A 463 -21.61 2.44 10.66
CA ASP A 463 -21.52 1.19 11.46
C ASP A 463 -21.13 -0.03 10.60
N LYS A 464 -21.70 -0.13 9.40
CA LYS A 464 -21.37 -1.20 8.45
C LYS A 464 -19.92 -1.07 7.97
N TRP A 465 -19.44 0.15 7.74
CA TRP A 465 -18.06 0.40 7.33
C TRP A 465 -17.06 0.18 8.47
N GLN A 466 -17.39 0.57 9.70
CA GLN A 466 -16.57 0.36 10.89
C GLN A 466 -16.38 -1.14 11.16
N ARG A 467 -17.43 -1.96 11.00
CA ARG A 467 -17.33 -3.43 11.06
C ARG A 467 -16.48 -4.02 9.93
N LEU A 468 -16.51 -3.44 8.73
CA LEU A 468 -15.70 -3.89 7.59
C LEU A 468 -14.23 -3.49 7.73
N SER A 469 -13.95 -2.27 8.23
CA SER A 469 -12.62 -1.76 8.53
C SER A 469 -11.95 -2.57 9.65
N TYR A 470 -12.68 -2.84 10.74
CA TYR A 470 -12.22 -3.69 11.84
C TYR A 470 -11.87 -5.11 11.36
N ARG A 471 -12.70 -5.70 10.48
CA ARG A 471 -12.42 -6.99 9.83
C ARG A 471 -11.21 -6.94 8.89
N ALA A 472 -11.00 -5.85 8.17
CA ALA A 472 -9.85 -5.69 7.27
C ALA A 472 -8.54 -5.50 8.06
N SER A 473 -8.58 -4.74 9.15
CA SER A 473 -7.46 -4.54 10.07
C SER A 473 -7.04 -5.86 10.73
N ASN A 474 -8.00 -6.63 11.26
CA ASN A 474 -7.72 -7.96 11.83
C ASN A 474 -7.16 -8.93 10.78
N LYS A 475 -7.70 -8.96 9.56
CA LYS A 475 -7.10 -9.75 8.46
C LYS A 475 -5.67 -9.32 8.11
N SER A 476 -5.33 -8.05 8.26
CA SER A 476 -3.96 -7.58 8.03
C SER A 476 -3.01 -8.01 9.16
N LEU A 477 -3.49 -7.98 10.41
CA LEU A 477 -2.77 -8.46 11.58
C LEU A 477 -2.56 -9.97 11.54
N ASP A 478 -3.56 -10.74 11.11
CA ASP A 478 -3.45 -12.20 10.93
C ASP A 478 -2.40 -12.56 9.86
N ARG A 479 -2.37 -11.83 8.73
CA ARG A 479 -1.34 -12.02 7.70
C ARG A 479 0.05 -11.63 8.18
N ALA A 480 0.17 -10.56 8.97
CA ALA A 480 1.44 -10.15 9.57
C ALA A 480 1.95 -11.20 10.56
N ARG A 481 1.04 -11.79 11.36
CA ARG A 481 1.34 -12.90 12.28
C ARG A 481 1.79 -14.16 11.55
N GLU A 482 1.07 -14.58 10.50
CA GLU A 482 1.48 -15.72 9.66
C GLU A 482 2.84 -15.51 9.00
N SER A 483 3.14 -14.29 8.56
CA SER A 483 4.45 -13.94 8.01
C SER A 483 5.55 -14.04 9.06
N LEU A 484 5.27 -13.61 10.29
CA LEU A 484 6.21 -13.69 11.41
C LEU A 484 6.48 -15.17 11.79
N GLU A 485 5.43 -15.98 11.86
CA GLU A 485 5.53 -17.42 12.16
C GLU A 485 6.36 -18.16 11.10
N LYS A 486 6.15 -17.86 9.81
CA LYS A 486 6.97 -18.40 8.71
C LYS A 486 8.44 -17.97 8.80
N GLN A 487 8.70 -16.71 9.13
CA GLN A 487 10.05 -16.21 9.32
C GLN A 487 10.74 -16.90 10.49
N THR A 488 10.03 -17.07 11.61
CA THR A 488 10.53 -17.75 12.82
C THR A 488 10.84 -19.23 12.55
N MET A 489 9.98 -19.93 11.80
CA MET A 489 10.24 -21.30 11.35
C MET A 489 11.48 -21.39 10.46
N THR A 490 11.65 -20.44 9.55
CA THR A 490 12.80 -20.40 8.63
C THR A 490 14.10 -20.16 9.40
N ASP A 491 14.08 -19.28 10.39
CA ASP A 491 15.24 -19.00 11.24
C ASP A 491 15.58 -20.18 12.16
N ASN A 492 14.58 -20.89 12.67
CA ASN A 492 14.79 -22.11 13.46
C ASN A 492 15.38 -23.25 12.60
N MET A 493 14.92 -23.43 11.36
CA MET A 493 15.51 -24.39 10.42
C MET A 493 16.96 -24.03 10.09
N ARG A 494 17.27 -22.74 9.88
CA ARG A 494 18.64 -22.27 9.66
C ARG A 494 19.54 -22.55 10.87
N ARG A 495 19.03 -22.37 12.09
CA ARG A 495 19.78 -22.69 13.32
C ARG A 495 20.04 -24.19 13.47
N MET A 496 19.10 -25.05 13.09
CA MET A 496 19.30 -26.50 13.11
C MET A 496 20.36 -26.95 12.10
N ILE A 497 20.41 -26.35 10.91
CA ILE A 497 21.40 -26.68 9.86
C ILE A 497 22.83 -26.28 10.26
N ILE A 498 23.00 -25.30 11.17
CA ILE A 498 24.31 -24.84 11.63
C ILE A 498 24.85 -25.71 12.80
N VAL A 499 24.02 -26.55 13.40
CA VAL A 499 24.38 -27.40 14.56
C VAL A 499 24.64 -28.87 14.17
N THR A 500 24.46 -29.22 12.89
CA THR A 500 24.92 -30.48 12.27
C THR A 500 26.08 -30.22 11.36
#